data_AF-X1LUJ3-F1
#
_entry.id   AF-X1LUJ3-F1
#
_cell.length_a   1.000
_cell.length_b   1.000
_cell.length_c   1.000
_cell.angle_alpha   90.00
_cell.angle_beta   90.00
_cell.angle_gamma   90.00
#
_symmetry.space_group_name_H-M   'P 1'
#
loop_
_entity.id
_entity.type
_entity.pdbx_description
1 polymer ?
#
loop_
_entity_poly.entity_id
_entity_poly.type
_entity_poly.pdbx_seq_one_letter_code
_entity_poly.pdbx_strand_id
1 'polypeptide(L)'
;IRFLVDEHLNRLEGKDREKTPEEKFYNAIYLPSENHQRNVYVTFVDAYIKTRGRRGSLDFYAPKLAGVTGYDDNTVRKIVRKLVNSGFVKIGEYNFFSPTLRVKKESLSDNEFVEILTEYSAFILKKNQYRDWWG
;
A
#
# COMPACT_ATOMS: atom_id res chain seq x y z
N ILE A 1 -14.05 0.14 19.45
CA ILE A 1 -15.04 1.10 20.00
C ILE A 1 -14.33 2.31 20.63
N ARG A 2 -13.43 2.15 21.62
CA ARG A 2 -12.66 3.28 22.20
C ARG A 2 -11.93 4.15 21.16
N PHE A 3 -11.22 3.53 20.21
CA PHE A 3 -10.52 4.26 19.14
C PHE A 3 -11.44 5.16 18.28
N LEU A 4 -12.67 4.73 18.01
CA LEU A 4 -13.64 5.51 17.22
C LEU A 4 -14.24 6.68 18.02
N VAL A 5 -14.36 6.51 19.34
CA VAL A 5 -14.84 7.56 20.25
C VAL A 5 -13.75 8.62 20.46
N ASP A 6 -12.50 8.20 20.63
CA ASP A 6 -11.35 9.11 20.75
C ASP A 6 -11.09 9.88 19.45
N GLU A 7 -11.31 9.25 18.29
CA GLU A 7 -11.22 9.91 16.98
C GLU A 7 -12.29 11.01 16.79
N HIS A 8 -13.52 10.76 17.25
CA HIS A 8 -14.60 11.74 17.17
C HIS A 8 -14.38 12.95 18.08
N LEU A 9 -13.87 12.71 19.30
CA LEU A 9 -13.55 13.76 20.27
C LEU A 9 -12.39 14.64 19.80
N ASN A 10 -11.33 14.05 19.24
CA ASN A 10 -10.20 14.81 18.72
C ASN A 10 -10.56 15.72 17.53
N ARG A 11 -11.53 15.32 16.69
CA ARG A 11 -12.06 16.18 15.60
C ARG A 11 -12.82 17.40 16.12
N LEU A 12 -13.47 17.30 17.28
CA LEU A 12 -14.21 18.40 17.89
C LEU A 12 -13.29 19.41 18.59
N GLU A 13 -12.12 18.97 19.06
CA GLU A 13 -11.14 19.80 19.79
C GLU A 13 -10.17 20.58 18.89
N GLY A 14 -10.23 20.43 17.56
CA GLY A 14 -9.34 21.14 16.63
C GLY A 14 -7.85 20.75 16.77
N LYS A 15 -7.54 19.67 17.47
CA LYS A 15 -6.19 19.08 17.52
C LYS A 15 -5.95 18.34 16.23
N ASP A 16 -4.82 18.62 15.57
CA ASP A 16 -4.37 17.82 14.44
C ASP A 16 -4.32 16.36 14.87
N ARG A 17 -5.23 15.54 14.32
CA ARG A 17 -5.25 14.10 14.58
C ARG A 17 -3.89 13.54 14.22
N GLU A 18 -3.32 12.75 15.13
CA GLU A 18 -2.12 11.99 14.82
C GLU A 18 -2.39 11.07 13.63
N LYS A 19 -1.59 11.22 12.57
CA LYS A 19 -1.70 10.40 11.37
C LYS A 19 -1.31 8.97 11.70
N THR A 20 -2.10 8.01 11.25
CA THR A 20 -1.78 6.59 11.34
C THR A 20 -0.53 6.25 10.52
N PRO A 21 0.18 5.13 10.81
CA PRO A 21 1.31 4.68 9.99
C PRO A 21 0.98 4.57 8.50
N GLU A 22 -0.24 4.14 8.16
CA GLU A 22 -0.77 4.06 6.79
C GLU A 22 -0.89 5.44 6.14
N GLU A 23 -1.48 6.42 6.84
CA GLU A 23 -1.61 7.79 6.35
C GLU A 23 -0.25 8.47 6.19
N LYS A 24 0.68 8.27 7.13
CA LYS A 24 2.06 8.78 7.01
C LYS A 24 2.72 8.22 5.75
N PHE A 25 2.62 6.91 5.53
CA PHE A 25 3.23 6.23 4.38
C PHE A 25 2.65 6.67 3.04
N TYR A 26 1.33 6.65 2.86
CA TYR A 26 0.73 7.04 1.59
C TYR A 26 0.80 8.55 1.31
N ASN A 27 0.95 9.38 2.35
CA ASN A 27 1.27 10.80 2.16
C ASN A 27 2.72 11.01 1.70
N ALA A 28 3.65 10.14 2.10
CA ALA A 28 5.07 10.23 1.74
C ALA A 28 5.38 9.86 0.28
N ILE A 29 4.50 9.13 -0.40
CA ILE A 29 4.70 8.68 -1.78
C ILE A 29 3.68 9.31 -2.75
N TYR A 30 4.06 9.41 -4.02
CA TYR A 30 3.13 9.68 -5.10
C TYR A 30 2.23 8.46 -5.33
N LEU A 31 0.95 8.72 -5.58
CA LEU A 31 -0.05 7.72 -5.93
C LEU A 31 -0.56 7.95 -7.36
N PRO A 32 -1.03 6.90 -8.05
CA PRO A 32 -1.77 7.09 -9.30
C PRO A 32 -2.96 8.05 -9.10
N SER A 33 -3.20 8.91 -10.10
CA SER A 33 -4.30 9.88 -10.09
C SER A 33 -5.66 9.19 -10.27
N GLU A 34 -5.74 8.22 -11.17
CA GLU A 34 -6.96 7.46 -11.44
C GLU A 34 -7.31 6.51 -10.28
N ASN A 35 -8.53 6.64 -9.73
CA ASN A 35 -8.97 5.90 -8.54
C ASN A 35 -8.84 4.38 -8.68
N HIS A 36 -9.18 3.82 -9.85
CA HIS A 36 -9.09 2.37 -10.07
C HIS A 36 -7.62 1.88 -10.11
N GLN A 37 -6.72 2.67 -10.70
CA GLN A 37 -5.28 2.38 -10.69
C GLN A 37 -4.70 2.52 -9.30
N ARG A 38 -5.11 3.57 -8.56
CA ARG A 38 -4.69 3.81 -7.17
C ARG A 38 -5.07 2.64 -6.26
N ASN A 39 -6.31 2.17 -6.35
CA ASN A 39 -6.78 1.06 -5.51
C ASN A 39 -5.95 -0.21 -5.73
N VAL A 40 -5.72 -0.58 -6.99
CA VAL A 40 -4.86 -1.74 -7.34
C VAL A 40 -3.43 -1.53 -6.89
N TYR A 41 -2.87 -0.33 -7.07
CA TYR A 41 -1.50 -0.01 -6.65
C TYR A 41 -1.32 -0.11 -5.13
N VAL A 42 -2.19 0.52 -4.34
CA VAL A 42 -2.20 0.47 -2.87
C VAL A 42 -2.25 -0.99 -2.40
N THR A 43 -3.17 -1.77 -2.97
CA THR A 43 -3.29 -3.21 -2.65
C THR A 43 -2.04 -3.99 -3.01
N PHE A 44 -1.36 -3.63 -4.11
CA PHE A 44 -0.11 -4.27 -4.52
C PHE A 44 1.05 -3.91 -3.59
N VAL A 45 1.16 -2.66 -3.15
CA VAL A 45 2.14 -2.25 -2.13
C VAL A 45 1.95 -3.06 -0.85
N ASP A 46 0.71 -3.19 -0.37
CA ASP A 46 0.41 -3.99 0.81
C ASP A 46 0.80 -5.45 0.64
N ALA A 47 0.44 -6.07 -0.50
CA ALA A 47 0.78 -7.46 -0.79
C ALA A 47 2.30 -7.67 -0.86
N TYR A 48 3.03 -6.70 -1.42
CA TYR A 48 4.49 -6.72 -1.51
C TYR A 48 5.13 -6.63 -0.12
N ILE A 49 4.66 -5.72 0.75
CA ILE A 49 5.14 -5.58 2.13
C ILE A 49 4.83 -6.84 2.96
N LYS A 50 3.60 -7.37 2.86
CA LYS A 50 3.18 -8.61 3.55
C LYS A 50 4.06 -9.81 3.16
N THR A 51 4.53 -9.84 1.91
CA THR A 51 5.44 -10.87 1.40
C THR A 51 6.92 -10.53 1.60
N ARG A 52 7.23 -9.58 2.51
CA ARG A 52 8.59 -9.15 2.87
C ARG A 52 9.39 -8.64 1.67
N GLY A 53 8.73 -7.97 0.74
CA GLY A 53 9.35 -7.42 -0.48
C GLY A 53 9.65 -8.46 -1.54
N ARG A 54 9.00 -9.63 -1.52
CA ARG A 54 9.20 -10.66 -2.53
C ARG A 54 8.62 -10.23 -3.87
N ARG A 55 9.45 -10.06 -4.89
CA ARG A 55 8.99 -9.89 -6.28
C ARG A 55 8.31 -11.16 -6.78
N GLY A 56 7.37 -11.03 -7.70
CA GLY A 56 6.62 -12.19 -8.21
C GLY A 56 5.89 -11.92 -9.50
N SER A 57 5.48 -12.99 -10.19
CA SER A 57 4.71 -12.89 -11.43
C SER A 57 3.31 -12.31 -11.18
N LEU A 58 2.65 -11.88 -12.27
CA LEU A 58 1.24 -11.50 -12.21
C LEU A 58 0.33 -12.67 -11.81
N ASP A 59 0.71 -13.92 -12.08
CA ASP A 59 -0.09 -15.07 -11.65
C ASP A 59 -0.09 -15.23 -10.12
N PHE A 60 1.00 -14.83 -9.47
CA PHE A 60 1.08 -14.82 -8.01
C PHE A 60 0.28 -13.67 -7.38
N TYR A 61 0.33 -12.48 -8.01
CA TYR A 61 -0.28 -11.28 -7.43
C TYR A 61 -1.75 -11.09 -7.82
N ALA A 62 -2.13 -11.34 -9.08
CA ALA A 62 -3.45 -10.98 -9.60
C ALA A 62 -4.62 -11.54 -8.76
N PRO A 63 -4.64 -12.83 -8.35
CA PRO A 63 -5.73 -13.36 -7.53
C PRO A 63 -5.84 -12.67 -6.16
N LYS A 64 -4.71 -12.29 -5.56
CA LYS A 64 -4.66 -11.61 -4.26
C LYS A 64 -5.18 -10.18 -4.36
N LEU A 65 -4.81 -9.48 -5.43
CA LEU A 65 -5.27 -8.12 -5.70
C LEU A 65 -6.75 -8.12 -6.04
N ALA A 66 -7.21 -9.08 -6.84
CA ALA A 66 -8.62 -9.27 -7.19
C ALA A 66 -9.48 -9.46 -5.94
N GLY A 67 -9.08 -10.38 -5.05
CA GLY A 67 -9.81 -10.67 -3.81
C GLY A 67 -9.92 -9.50 -2.82
N VAL A 68 -9.07 -8.47 -2.93
CA VAL A 68 -9.12 -7.28 -2.08
C VAL A 68 -9.80 -6.09 -2.77
N THR A 69 -9.55 -5.90 -4.07
CA THR A 69 -10.07 -4.75 -4.83
C THR A 69 -11.48 -4.95 -5.36
N GLY A 70 -11.95 -6.19 -5.45
CA GLY A 70 -13.25 -6.55 -6.05
C GLY A 70 -13.25 -6.58 -7.58
N TYR A 71 -12.09 -6.33 -8.22
CA TYR A 71 -11.93 -6.52 -9.67
C TYR A 71 -11.64 -7.97 -10.01
N ASP A 72 -12.01 -8.41 -11.22
CA ASP A 72 -11.57 -9.69 -11.74
C ASP A 72 -10.07 -9.69 -12.11
N ASP A 73 -9.48 -10.88 -12.20
CA ASP A 73 -8.06 -11.09 -12.52
C ASP A 73 -7.62 -10.41 -13.82
N ASN A 74 -8.45 -10.44 -14.87
CA ASN A 74 -8.10 -9.84 -16.15
C ASN A 74 -8.04 -8.32 -16.07
N THR A 75 -9.00 -7.73 -15.35
CA THR A 75 -9.02 -6.29 -15.06
C THR A 75 -7.81 -5.88 -14.23
N VAL A 76 -7.48 -6.62 -13.18
CA VAL A 76 -6.25 -6.38 -12.38
C VAL A 76 -5.00 -6.43 -13.25
N ARG A 77 -4.84 -7.46 -14.09
CA ARG A 77 -3.67 -7.59 -14.97
C ARG A 77 -3.55 -6.43 -15.95
N LYS A 78 -4.66 -5.97 -16.53
CA LYS A 78 -4.69 -4.77 -17.40
C LYS A 78 -4.26 -3.52 -16.63
N ILE A 79 -4.76 -3.33 -15.41
CA ILE A 79 -4.40 -2.19 -14.56
C ILE A 79 -2.91 -2.24 -14.17
N VAL A 80 -2.38 -3.39 -13.76
CA VAL A 80 -0.95 -3.51 -13.41
C VAL A 80 -0.06 -3.18 -14.62
N ARG A 81 -0.43 -3.59 -15.84
CA ARG A 81 0.30 -3.18 -17.05
C ARG A 81 0.25 -1.67 -17.29
N LYS A 82 -0.87 -0.99 -17.02
CA LYS A 82 -0.94 0.48 -17.06
C LYS A 82 -0.05 1.12 -15.98
N LEU A 83 0.01 0.53 -14.79
CA LEU A 83 0.88 0.97 -13.70
C LEU A 83 2.37 0.79 -14.04
N VAL A 84 2.72 -0.21 -14.85
CA VAL A 84 4.06 -0.35 -15.41
C VAL A 84 4.38 0.80 -16.35
N ASN A 85 3.48 1.08 -17.29
CA ASN A 85 3.68 2.16 -18.27
C ASN A 85 3.80 3.55 -17.62
N SER A 86 3.18 3.76 -16.45
CA SER A 86 3.27 5.00 -15.67
C SER A 86 4.36 5.01 -14.59
N GLY A 87 5.19 3.96 -14.54
CA GLY A 87 6.35 3.87 -13.64
C GLY A 87 6.01 3.63 -12.16
N PHE A 88 4.77 3.27 -11.84
CA PHE A 88 4.36 2.86 -10.49
C PHE A 88 4.67 1.39 -10.20
N VAL A 89 4.87 0.57 -11.23
CA VAL A 89 5.29 -0.82 -11.09
C VAL A 89 6.51 -1.07 -11.97
N LYS A 90 7.52 -1.75 -11.43
CA LYS A 90 8.68 -2.19 -12.17
C LYS A 90 8.50 -3.65 -12.58
N ILE A 91 8.86 -3.96 -13.83
CA ILE A 91 9.08 -5.33 -14.31
C ILE A 91 10.58 -5.59 -14.28
N GLY A 92 10.99 -6.62 -13.55
CA GLY A 92 12.36 -7.13 -13.52
C GLY A 92 12.52 -8.39 -14.38
N GLU A 93 13.63 -9.07 -14.18
CA GLU A 93 13.92 -10.36 -14.80
C GLU A 93 12.78 -11.37 -14.59
N TYR A 94 12.61 -12.28 -15.56
CA TYR A 94 11.58 -13.33 -15.53
C TYR A 94 10.15 -12.81 -15.38
N ASN A 95 9.88 -11.57 -15.82
CA ASN A 95 8.58 -10.90 -15.63
C ASN A 95 8.14 -10.85 -14.17
N PHE A 96 9.07 -10.58 -13.25
CA PHE A 96 8.74 -10.35 -11.86
C PHE A 96 8.38 -8.88 -11.62
N PHE A 97 7.22 -8.68 -11.02
CA PHE A 97 6.65 -7.37 -10.75
C PHE A 97 6.94 -6.95 -9.30
N SER A 98 7.20 -5.66 -9.12
CA SER A 98 7.31 -5.02 -7.81
C SER A 98 6.80 -3.58 -7.88
N PRO A 99 6.09 -3.08 -6.85
CA PRO A 99 5.71 -1.68 -6.80
C PRO A 99 6.96 -0.79 -6.72
N THR A 100 6.90 0.38 -7.33
CA THR A 100 7.90 1.43 -7.22
C THR A 100 7.39 2.48 -6.25
N LEU A 101 8.07 2.66 -5.12
CA LEU A 101 7.71 3.65 -4.10
C LEU A 101 8.31 5.01 -4.50
N ARG A 102 7.50 5.85 -5.14
CA ARG A 102 7.93 7.17 -5.63
C ARG A 102 7.83 8.20 -4.50
N VAL A 103 8.91 8.37 -3.75
CA VAL A 103 8.96 9.27 -2.58
C VAL A 103 8.87 10.73 -3.00
N LYS A 104 8.11 11.53 -2.23
CA LYS A 104 8.04 12.99 -2.37
C LYS A 104 9.26 13.64 -1.71
N LYS A 105 10.41 13.57 -2.40
CA LYS A 105 11.71 14.04 -1.88
C LYS A 105 11.77 15.53 -1.52
N GLU A 106 10.85 16.33 -2.03
CA GLU A 106 10.70 17.75 -1.68
C GLU A 106 10.31 17.96 -0.21
N SER A 107 9.80 16.93 0.46
CA SER A 107 9.24 17.03 1.82
C SER A 107 9.85 16.06 2.82
N LEU A 108 10.73 15.16 2.38
CA LEU A 108 11.23 14.03 3.17
C LEU A 108 12.66 13.65 2.75
N SER A 109 13.54 13.53 3.72
CA SER A 109 14.85 12.89 3.58
C SER A 109 14.71 11.38 3.40
N ASP A 110 15.77 10.74 2.89
CA ASP A 110 15.79 9.28 2.71
C ASP A 110 15.65 8.54 4.06
N ASN A 111 16.23 9.07 5.15
CA ASN A 111 16.13 8.46 6.50
C ASN A 111 14.70 8.52 7.05
N GLU A 112 14.04 9.67 6.94
CA GLU A 112 12.64 9.82 7.38
C GLU A 112 11.72 8.86 6.62
N PHE A 113 11.96 8.67 5.32
CA PHE A 113 11.17 7.71 4.55
C PHE A 113 11.40 6.26 4.99
N VAL A 114 12.63 5.88 5.33
CA VAL A 114 12.95 4.54 5.86
C VAL A 114 12.22 4.28 7.18
N GLU A 115 12.16 5.27 8.06
CA GLU A 115 11.39 5.18 9.32
C GLU A 115 9.90 4.98 9.06
N ILE A 116 9.32 5.80 8.18
CA ILE A 116 7.90 5.70 7.78
C ILE A 116 7.59 4.32 7.18
N LEU A 117 8.44 3.84 6.28
CA LEU A 117 8.29 2.52 5.66
C LEU A 117 8.39 1.39 6.70
N THR A 118 9.29 1.53 7.67
CA THR A 118 9.48 0.55 8.76
C THR A 118 8.27 0.50 9.67
N GLU A 119 7.77 1.66 10.10
CA GLU A 119 6.57 1.81 10.92
C GLU A 119 5.35 1.19 10.21
N TYR A 120 5.15 1.54 8.94
CA TYR A 120 4.04 1.00 8.15
C TYR A 120 4.14 -0.51 7.91
N SER A 121 5.34 -1.01 7.64
CA SER A 121 5.58 -2.45 7.46
C SER A 121 5.23 -3.23 8.74
N ALA A 122 5.67 -2.75 9.90
CA ALA A 122 5.34 -3.36 11.19
C ALA A 122 3.82 -3.33 11.45
N PHE A 123 3.16 -2.21 11.14
CA PHE A 123 1.72 -2.04 11.27
C PHE A 123 0.93 -3.07 10.44
N ILE A 124 1.24 -3.21 9.15
CA ILE A 124 0.55 -4.19 8.27
C ILE A 124 0.79 -5.63 8.74
N LEU A 125 2.02 -5.96 9.10
CA LEU A 125 2.38 -7.32 9.51
C LEU A 125 1.65 -7.70 10.81
N LYS A 126 1.53 -6.77 11.76
CA LYS A 126 0.73 -6.95 12.97
C LYS A 126 -0.77 -7.13 12.64
N LYS A 127 -1.32 -6.34 11.71
CA LYS A 127 -2.71 -6.50 11.22
C LYS A 127 -2.93 -7.88 10.59
N ASN A 128 -1.92 -8.43 9.91
CA ASN A 128 -2.00 -9.76 9.30
C ASN A 128 -2.01 -10.89 10.34
N GLN A 129 -1.27 -10.76 11.45
CA GLN A 129 -1.22 -11.77 12.52
C GLN A 129 -2.60 -12.04 13.16
N TYR A 130 -3.46 -11.02 13.29
CA TYR A 130 -4.82 -11.20 13.81
C TYR A 130 -5.77 -11.88 12.83
N ARG A 131 -5.42 -11.95 11.54
CA ARG A 131 -6.23 -12.62 10.52
C ARG A 131 -6.10 -14.14 10.60
N ASP A 132 -4.96 -14.62 11.06
CA ASP A 132 -4.66 -16.05 11.24
C ASP A 132 -5.27 -16.64 12.53
N TRP A 133 -5.70 -15.80 13.49
CA TRP A 133 -6.24 -16.26 14.78
C TRP A 133 -7.73 -16.64 14.75
N TRP A 134 -8.44 -16.30 13.67
CA TRP A 134 -9.85 -16.67 13.44
C TRP A 134 -9.99 -17.76 12.37
N GLY A 135 -8.90 -18.46 12.04
CA GLY A 135 -8.88 -19.62 11.14
C GLY A 135 -8.96 -20.94 11.88
#